data_AF-A0A661JKH0-F1
#
_entry.id   AF-A0A661JKH0-F1
#
_cell.length_a   1.000
_cell.length_b   1.000
_cell.length_c   1.000
_cell.angle_alpha   90.00
_cell.angle_beta   90.00
_cell.angle_gamma   90.00
#
_symmetry.space_group_name_H-M   'P 1'
#
loop_
_entity.id
_entity.type
_entity.pdbx_description
1 polymer ?
#
loop_
_entity_poly.entity_id
_entity_poly.type
_entity_poly.pdbx_seq_one_letter_code
_entity_poly.pdbx_strand_id
1 'polypeptide(L)'
;MATGHLSFSEVLALAEAAQRRGLRKLVVTHPEFHITSMTKEQQRQLLTFGVYFERCYFAVTQLGQGLDPSVIAEDILETGPQRTILASDLGQVGNPDPLEGLERLLEAMLRHGLSEEDLRLMVVDNPHRLLDLR
;
A
#
# COMPACT_ATOMS: atom_id res chain seq x y z
N MET A 1 -4.19 8.78 -9.49
CA MET A 1 -3.21 9.75 -8.92
C MET A 1 -2.55 9.08 -7.74
N ALA A 2 -1.24 9.19 -7.58
CA ALA A 2 -0.49 8.58 -6.47
C ALA A 2 0.16 9.68 -5.62
N THR A 3 0.39 9.41 -4.33
CA THR A 3 0.81 10.42 -3.34
C THR A 3 2.27 10.32 -2.89
N GLY A 4 3.14 9.58 -3.60
CA GLY A 4 4.51 9.28 -3.19
C GLY A 4 5.20 10.36 -2.35
N HIS A 5 5.69 9.97 -1.18
CA HIS A 5 6.44 10.80 -0.21
C HIS A 5 5.73 12.03 0.38
N LEU A 6 4.44 12.24 0.15
CA LEU A 6 3.68 13.29 0.82
C LEU A 6 3.45 12.96 2.30
N SER A 7 3.53 13.97 3.17
CA SER A 7 3.13 13.84 4.57
C SER A 7 1.63 13.57 4.71
N PHE A 8 1.19 13.07 5.87
CA PHE A 8 -0.24 12.80 6.10
C PHE A 8 -1.15 14.03 5.85
N SER A 9 -0.73 15.22 6.29
CA SER A 9 -1.51 16.45 6.09
C SER A 9 -1.64 16.81 4.61
N GLU A 10 -0.58 16.61 3.82
CA GLU A 10 -0.60 16.81 2.37
C GLU A 10 -1.46 15.78 1.66
N VAL A 11 -1.37 14.50 2.06
CA VAL A 11 -2.22 13.43 1.53
C VAL A 11 -3.69 13.71 1.83
N LEU A 12 -4.03 14.14 3.04
CA LEU A 12 -5.39 14.48 3.43
C LEU A 12 -5.92 15.65 2.60
N ALA A 13 -5.15 16.74 2.49
CA ALA A 13 -5.52 17.90 1.67
C ALA A 13 -5.71 17.52 0.19
N LEU A 14 -4.86 16.64 -0.33
CA LEU A 14 -4.95 16.11 -1.68
C LEU A 14 -6.19 15.23 -1.86
N ALA A 15 -6.52 14.37 -0.91
CA ALA A 15 -7.71 13.53 -0.92
C ALA A 15 -8.99 14.36 -0.93
N GLU A 16 -9.08 15.39 -0.09
CA GLU A 16 -10.20 16.32 -0.09
C GLU A 16 -10.33 17.07 -1.43
N ALA A 17 -9.21 17.56 -1.97
CA ALA A 17 -9.20 18.25 -3.25
C ALA A 17 -9.60 17.33 -4.42
N ALA A 18 -9.14 16.08 -4.40
CA ALA A 18 -9.49 15.06 -5.37
C ALA A 18 -10.99 14.76 -5.32
N GLN A 19 -11.56 14.55 -4.13
CA GLN A 19 -12.99 14.33 -3.96
C GLN A 19 -13.83 15.51 -4.45
N ARG A 20 -13.45 16.76 -4.10
CA ARG A 20 -14.14 17.98 -4.60
C ARG A 20 -14.13 18.09 -6.13
N ARG A 21 -13.11 17.53 -6.78
CA ARG A 21 -12.95 17.52 -8.24
C ARG A 21 -13.55 16.27 -8.91
N GLY A 22 -14.19 15.39 -8.13
CA GLY A 22 -14.78 14.15 -8.65
C GLY A 22 -13.76 13.09 -9.08
N LEU A 23 -12.49 13.21 -8.66
CA LEU A 23 -11.48 12.19 -8.88
C LEU A 23 -11.73 11.01 -7.93
N ARG A 24 -11.90 9.81 -8.50
CA ARG A 24 -12.27 8.60 -7.74
C ARG A 24 -11.12 7.64 -7.47
N LYS A 25 -9.93 7.91 -8.02
CA LYS A 25 -8.77 6.99 -7.99
C LYS A 25 -7.55 7.67 -7.39
N LEU A 26 -7.38 7.48 -6.09
CA LEU A 26 -6.25 7.97 -5.31
C LEU A 26 -5.51 6.79 -4.69
N VAL A 27 -4.20 6.74 -4.89
CA VAL A 27 -3.29 5.75 -4.31
C VAL A 27 -2.40 6.43 -3.29
N VAL A 28 -2.45 5.95 -2.05
CA VAL A 28 -1.56 6.34 -0.96
C VAL A 28 -0.36 5.41 -1.00
N THR A 29 0.77 5.92 -1.46
CA THR A 29 1.99 5.14 -1.65
C THR A 29 2.71 4.94 -0.31
N HIS A 30 3.04 3.68 -0.03
CA HIS A 30 3.84 3.16 1.10
C HIS A 30 3.55 3.82 2.46
N PRO A 31 2.31 3.78 2.98
CA PRO A 31 1.91 4.56 4.16
C PRO A 31 2.72 4.25 5.43
N GLU A 32 3.25 3.04 5.57
CA GLU A 32 4.08 2.58 6.69
C GLU A 32 5.56 3.01 6.57
N PHE A 33 5.96 3.56 5.41
CA PHE A 33 7.33 3.99 5.20
C PHE A 33 7.66 5.21 6.05
N HIS A 34 8.89 5.31 6.56
CA HIS A 34 9.28 6.30 7.56
C HIS A 34 9.09 7.75 7.09
N ILE A 35 9.10 7.98 5.78
CA ILE A 35 8.85 9.31 5.18
C ILE A 35 7.39 9.74 5.39
N THR A 36 6.44 8.80 5.27
CA THR A 36 5.01 9.08 5.45
C THR A 36 4.56 8.84 6.91
N SER A 37 5.05 7.76 7.53
CA SER A 37 4.82 7.33 8.92
C SER A 37 3.36 7.45 9.35
N MET A 38 2.43 6.98 8.52
CA MET A 38 1.00 7.11 8.82
C MET A 38 0.58 6.15 9.93
N THR A 39 -0.13 6.68 10.94
CA THR A 39 -0.72 5.82 11.98
C THR A 39 -1.90 5.03 11.41
N LYS A 40 -2.29 3.94 12.10
CA LYS A 40 -3.49 3.17 11.74
C LYS A 40 -4.74 4.05 11.68
N GLU A 41 -4.90 4.97 12.63
CA GLU A 41 -6.01 5.92 12.68
C GLU A 41 -6.03 6.84 11.45
N GLN A 42 -4.86 7.32 11.03
CA GLN A 42 -4.72 8.15 9.84
C GLN A 42 -5.08 7.37 8.56
N GLN A 43 -4.63 6.12 8.46
CA GLN A 43 -5.03 5.25 7.35
C GLN A 43 -6.56 5.03 7.35
N ARG A 44 -7.17 4.75 8.50
CA ARG A 44 -8.64 4.62 8.62
C ARG A 44 -9.38 5.88 8.18
N GLN A 45 -8.88 7.05 8.56
CA GLN A 45 -9.48 8.32 8.14
C GLN A 45 -9.51 8.45 6.62
N LEU A 46 -8.45 8.03 5.93
CA LEU A 46 -8.34 8.13 4.48
C LEU A 46 -9.31 7.20 3.72
N LEU A 47 -9.83 6.14 4.36
CA LEU A 47 -10.84 5.25 3.76
C LEU A 47 -12.12 5.98 3.35
N THR A 48 -12.47 7.07 4.04
CA THR A 48 -13.64 7.91 3.72
C THR A 48 -13.56 8.53 2.32
N PHE A 49 -12.35 8.67 1.76
CA PHE A 49 -12.10 9.18 0.40
C PHE A 49 -12.00 8.08 -0.65
N GLY A 50 -12.17 6.80 -0.26
CA GLY A 50 -12.10 5.66 -1.18
C GLY A 50 -10.71 5.40 -1.76
N VAL A 51 -9.65 5.76 -1.01
CA VAL A 51 -8.26 5.55 -1.45
C VAL A 51 -7.90 4.06 -1.55
N TYR A 52 -6.85 3.78 -2.30
CA TYR A 52 -6.11 2.52 -2.24
C TYR A 52 -4.78 2.76 -1.54
N PHE A 53 -4.37 1.87 -0.65
CA PHE A 53 -3.03 1.87 -0.06
C PHE A 53 -2.11 0.96 -0.88
N GLU A 54 -0.98 1.49 -1.33
CA GLU A 54 0.07 0.73 -1.99
C GLU A 54 1.13 0.37 -0.95
N ARG A 55 1.21 -0.91 -0.59
CA ARG A 55 2.12 -1.39 0.46
C ARG A 55 3.30 -2.12 -0.17
N CYS A 56 4.50 -1.65 0.16
CA CYS A 56 5.71 -1.99 -0.57
C CYS A 56 6.69 -2.84 0.25
N TYR A 57 7.27 -3.87 -0.40
CA TYR A 57 8.27 -4.71 0.25
C TYR A 57 9.54 -3.95 0.65
N PHE A 58 9.91 -2.88 -0.05
CA PHE A 58 11.09 -2.08 0.26
C PHE A 58 11.17 -1.65 1.73
N ALA A 59 10.03 -1.30 2.35
CA ALA A 59 9.97 -0.94 3.77
C ALA A 59 10.44 -2.07 4.70
N VAL A 60 10.26 -3.34 4.30
CA VAL A 60 10.71 -4.53 5.06
C VAL A 60 12.20 -4.77 4.92
N THR A 61 12.83 -4.29 3.84
CA THR A 61 14.26 -4.48 3.61
C THR A 61 15.11 -3.69 4.60
N GLN A 62 16.34 -4.15 4.84
CA GLN A 62 17.32 -3.46 5.69
C GLN A 62 17.69 -2.06 5.16
N LEU A 63 17.69 -1.88 3.82
CA LEU A 63 17.98 -0.57 3.20
C LEU A 63 16.81 0.40 3.26
N GLY A 64 15.58 -0.10 3.39
CA GLY A 64 14.39 0.72 3.56
C GLY A 64 14.26 1.26 4.99
N GLN A 65 13.79 0.40 5.90
CA GLN A 65 13.72 0.70 7.34
C GLN A 65 13.67 -0.55 8.25
N GLY A 66 13.72 -1.76 7.67
CA GLY A 66 13.60 -3.01 8.43
C GLY A 66 12.24 -3.18 9.12
N LEU A 67 11.14 -2.74 8.50
CA LEU A 67 9.80 -2.87 9.04
C LEU A 67 9.42 -4.35 9.21
N ASP A 68 8.86 -4.70 10.37
CA ASP A 68 8.28 -6.04 10.56
C ASP A 68 7.07 -6.21 9.62
N PRO A 69 7.06 -7.22 8.73
CA PRO A 69 5.96 -7.39 7.78
C PRO A 69 4.61 -7.68 8.44
N SER A 70 4.57 -8.10 9.71
CA SER A 70 3.31 -8.21 10.47
C SER A 70 2.57 -6.89 10.59
N VAL A 71 3.29 -5.75 10.66
CA VAL A 71 2.68 -4.42 10.70
C VAL A 71 1.88 -4.14 9.43
N ILE A 72 2.44 -4.47 8.27
CA ILE A 72 1.74 -4.34 6.99
C ILE A 72 0.50 -5.24 6.97
N ALA A 73 0.62 -6.50 7.42
CA ALA A 73 -0.52 -7.40 7.48
C ALA A 73 -1.64 -6.88 8.39
N GLU A 74 -1.30 -6.38 9.58
CA GLU A 74 -2.26 -5.76 10.49
C GLU A 74 -2.96 -4.53 9.88
N ASP A 75 -2.21 -3.68 9.18
CA ASP A 75 -2.76 -2.51 8.49
C ASP A 75 -3.71 -2.92 7.35
N ILE A 76 -3.41 -4.00 6.63
CA ILE A 76 -4.30 -4.57 5.62
C ILE A 76 -5.57 -5.11 6.26
N LEU A 77 -5.47 -5.84 7.38
CA LEU A 77 -6.64 -6.34 8.10
C LEU A 77 -7.53 -5.20 8.63
N GLU A 78 -6.93 -4.08 9.01
CA GLU A 78 -7.63 -2.89 9.50
C GLU A 78 -8.30 -2.07 8.38
N THR A 79 -7.63 -1.95 7.23
CA THR A 79 -8.07 -1.09 6.10
C THR A 79 -8.84 -1.84 5.01
N GLY A 80 -8.71 -3.16 4.98
CA GLY A 80 -9.34 -4.07 4.05
C GLY A 80 -8.48 -4.35 2.81
N PRO A 81 -8.38 -5.62 2.37
CA PRO A 81 -7.67 -5.98 1.14
C PRO A 81 -8.32 -5.39 -0.11
N GLN A 82 -9.61 -5.05 -0.08
CA GLN A 82 -10.32 -4.36 -1.18
C GLN A 82 -9.81 -2.94 -1.45
N ARG A 83 -9.07 -2.37 -0.49
CA ARG A 83 -8.48 -1.03 -0.54
C ARG A 83 -6.95 -1.07 -0.51
N THR A 84 -6.35 -2.21 -0.82
CA THR A 84 -4.89 -2.38 -0.83
C THR A 84 -4.40 -2.86 -2.20
N ILE A 85 -3.23 -2.38 -2.61
CA ILE A 85 -2.39 -2.99 -3.65
C ILE A 85 -1.02 -3.33 -3.07
N LEU A 86 -0.41 -4.42 -3.54
CA LEU A 86 0.93 -4.82 -3.11
C LEU A 86 1.94 -4.57 -4.23
N ALA A 87 3.09 -4.02 -3.85
CA ALA A 87 4.21 -3.77 -4.74
C ALA A 87 5.53 -4.14 -4.06
N SER A 88 6.60 -4.27 -4.84
CA SER A 88 7.93 -4.51 -4.25
C SER A 88 8.63 -3.20 -3.90
N ASP A 89 8.47 -2.16 -4.74
CA ASP A 89 9.26 -0.92 -4.69
C ASP A 89 10.78 -1.19 -4.72
N LEU A 90 11.17 -2.23 -5.46
CA LEU A 90 12.55 -2.66 -5.64
C LEU A 90 13.08 -2.31 -7.05
N GLY A 91 14.37 -2.61 -7.28
CA GLY A 91 15.11 -2.28 -8.50
C GLY A 91 16.27 -1.32 -8.25
N GLN A 92 16.41 -0.82 -7.02
CA GLN A 92 17.57 -0.07 -6.56
C GLN A 92 18.76 -1.00 -6.32
N VAL A 93 19.97 -0.48 -6.53
CA VAL A 93 21.22 -1.21 -6.25
C VAL A 93 21.28 -1.60 -4.77
N GLY A 94 21.59 -2.87 -4.49
CA GLY A 94 21.76 -3.39 -3.13
C GLY A 94 20.50 -4.04 -2.54
N ASN A 95 19.35 -3.93 -3.20
CA ASN A 95 18.14 -4.67 -2.86
C ASN A 95 18.03 -6.00 -3.63
N PRO A 96 17.18 -6.94 -3.16
CA PRO A 96 16.83 -8.15 -3.92
C PRO A 96 16.20 -7.86 -5.28
N ASP A 97 16.04 -8.90 -6.09
CA ASP A 97 15.28 -8.80 -7.33
C ASP A 97 13.81 -8.38 -7.04
N PRO A 98 13.19 -7.51 -7.87
CA PRO A 98 11.81 -7.08 -7.64
C PRO A 98 10.78 -8.21 -7.56
N LEU A 99 10.96 -9.29 -8.31
CA LEU A 99 10.08 -10.46 -8.26
C LEU A 99 10.24 -11.19 -6.93
N GLU A 100 11.48 -11.43 -6.52
CA GLU A 100 11.81 -12.07 -5.24
C GLU A 100 11.25 -11.27 -4.05
N GLY A 101 11.34 -9.94 -4.10
CA GLY A 101 10.77 -9.07 -3.08
C GLY A 101 9.24 -9.17 -2.99
N LEU A 102 8.56 -9.20 -4.14
CA LEU A 102 7.10 -9.38 -4.16
C LEU A 102 6.70 -10.76 -3.63
N GLU A 103 7.38 -11.83 -4.05
CA GLU A 103 7.13 -13.19 -3.55
C GLU A 103 7.25 -13.26 -2.02
N ARG A 104 8.33 -12.70 -1.46
CA ARG A 104 8.56 -12.65 -0.01
C ARG A 104 7.49 -11.86 0.74
N LEU A 105 6.99 -10.76 0.16
CA LEU A 105 5.89 -10.00 0.73
C LEU A 105 4.62 -10.86 0.78
N LEU A 106 4.27 -11.53 -0.31
CA LEU A 106 3.09 -12.39 -0.41
C LEU A 106 3.15 -13.56 0.59
N GLU A 107 4.29 -14.23 0.70
CA GLU A 107 4.50 -15.27 1.71
C GLU A 107 4.33 -14.74 3.14
N ALA A 108 4.83 -13.54 3.42
CA ALA A 108 4.65 -12.92 4.72
C ALA A 108 3.18 -12.64 5.01
N MET A 109 2.44 -12.11 4.04
CA MET A 109 1.01 -11.85 4.17
C MET A 109 0.21 -13.14 4.47
N LEU A 110 0.51 -14.25 3.77
CA LEU A 110 -0.10 -15.57 4.06
C LEU A 110 0.19 -16.02 5.49
N ARG A 111 1.45 -15.92 5.94
CA ARG A 111 1.83 -16.29 7.32
C ARG A 111 1.12 -15.45 8.38
N HIS A 112 0.72 -14.23 8.05
CA HIS A 112 0.02 -13.30 8.94
C HIS A 112 -1.50 -13.28 8.74
N GLY A 113 -2.07 -14.30 8.10
CA GLY A 113 -3.51 -14.57 8.13
C GLY A 113 -4.32 -13.99 6.97
N LEU A 114 -3.68 -13.43 5.94
CA LEU A 114 -4.34 -13.08 4.69
C LEU A 114 -4.53 -14.34 3.84
N SER A 115 -5.66 -14.43 3.13
CA SER A 115 -5.94 -15.57 2.26
C SER A 115 -5.32 -15.41 0.87
N GLU A 116 -5.19 -16.51 0.11
CA GLU A 116 -4.79 -16.44 -1.31
C GLU A 116 -5.76 -15.58 -2.15
N GLU A 117 -7.05 -15.57 -1.79
CA GLU A 117 -8.05 -14.71 -2.42
C GLU A 117 -7.76 -13.23 -2.16
N ASP A 118 -7.40 -12.88 -0.92
CA ASP A 118 -6.98 -11.51 -0.59
C ASP A 118 -5.71 -11.10 -1.35
N LEU A 119 -4.74 -12.00 -1.47
CA LEU A 119 -3.51 -11.73 -2.22
C LEU A 119 -3.81 -11.49 -3.70
N ARG A 120 -4.62 -12.35 -4.32
CA ARG A 120 -5.06 -12.16 -5.70
C ARG A 120 -5.76 -10.82 -5.86
N LEU A 121 -6.64 -10.48 -4.93
CA LEU A 121 -7.37 -9.21 -4.94
C LEU A 121 -6.42 -8.01 -4.94
N MET A 122 -5.38 -8.04 -4.10
CA MET A 122 -4.43 -6.92 -3.96
C MET A 122 -3.37 -6.85 -5.07
N VAL A 123 -2.98 -7.98 -5.68
CA VAL A 123 -1.94 -8.01 -6.73
C VAL A 123 -2.52 -7.91 -8.14
N VAL A 124 -3.75 -8.37 -8.36
CA VAL A 124 -4.35 -8.48 -9.69
C VAL A 124 -5.60 -7.60 -9.81
N ASP A 125 -6.63 -7.89 -9.00
CA ASP A 125 -7.96 -7.33 -9.24
C ASP A 125 -8.03 -5.82 -8.92
N ASN A 126 -7.38 -5.37 -7.84
CA ASN A 126 -7.34 -3.96 -7.46
C ASN A 126 -6.52 -3.09 -8.43
N PRO A 127 -5.29 -3.50 -8.85
CA PRO A 127 -4.58 -2.81 -9.92
C PRO A 127 -5.37 -2.74 -11.24
N HIS A 128 -6.05 -3.83 -11.64
CA HIS A 128 -6.92 -3.83 -12.82
C HIS A 128 -8.03 -2.78 -12.71
N ARG A 129 -8.72 -2.70 -11.57
CA ARG A 129 -9.75 -1.67 -11.30
C ARG A 129 -9.18 -0.26 -11.34
N LEU A 130 -7.98 -0.05 -10.78
CA LEU A 130 -7.31 1.25 -10.81
C LEU A 130 -6.97 1.68 -12.25
N LEU A 131 -6.64 0.74 -13.13
CA LEU A 131 -6.25 1.00 -14.52
C LEU A 131 -7.41 0.89 -15.53
N ASP A 132 -8.64 0.60 -15.07
CA ASP A 132 -9.79 0.32 -15.94
C ASP A 132 -9.55 -0.86 -16.92
N LEU A 133 -8.73 -1.82 -16.51
CA LEU A 133 -8.47 -3.04 -17.25
C LEU A 133 -9.49 -4.11 -16.85
N ARG A 134 -9.97 -4.87 -17.83
CA ARG A 134 -10.94 -5.95 -17.65
C ARG A 134 -10.25 -7.27 -17.37
#